data_AF-A0AA47NU88-F1
#
_entry.id   AF-A0AA47NU88-F1
#
_cell.length_a   1.000
_cell.length_b   1.000
_cell.length_c   1.000
_cell.angle_alpha   90.00
_cell.angle_beta   90.00
_cell.angle_gamma   90.00
#
_symmetry.space_group_name_H-M   'P 1'
#
loop_
_entity.id
_entity.type
_entity.pdbx_description
1 polymer ?
#
loop_
_entity_poly.entity_id
_entity_poly.type
_entity_poly.pdbx_seq_one_letter_code
_entity_poly.pdbx_strand_id
1 'polypeptide(L)'
;MGLGSDSEPVFVNILGQDVYLADSMQFVLEYFLRFQENLLGTYYISTSFSREDPDATHLNQFYHVECELRGIIINTAGTLTHVTDMLSKLSGKKPLPRVTLAQAIPMMPSAEPHFAGC
;
A
#
# COMPACT_ATOMS: atom_id res chain seq x y z
N MET A 1 -11.07 3.31 10.69
CA MET A 1 -10.84 2.94 9.28
C MET A 1 -10.90 4.17 8.38
N GLY A 2 -9.76 4.56 7.80
CA GLY A 2 -9.74 5.50 6.68
C GLY A 2 -10.32 4.82 5.43
N LEU A 3 -10.93 5.55 4.50
CA LEU A 3 -11.50 4.89 3.31
C LEU A 3 -10.42 4.29 2.39
N GLY A 4 -9.15 4.68 2.57
CA GLY A 4 -8.01 4.34 1.70
C GLY A 4 -7.14 3.23 2.27
N SER A 5 -7.40 2.80 3.50
CA SER A 5 -6.69 1.74 4.21
C SER A 5 -7.57 1.20 5.33
N ASP A 6 -7.55 -0.11 5.56
CA ASP A 6 -8.30 -0.75 6.65
C ASP A 6 -7.63 -0.59 8.03
N SER A 7 -6.66 0.33 8.17
CA SER A 7 -5.96 0.61 9.43
C SER A 7 -6.77 1.47 10.41
N GLU A 8 -6.39 1.35 11.68
CA GLU A 8 -6.90 2.22 12.74
C GLU A 8 -6.26 3.62 12.64
N PRO A 9 -7.05 4.71 12.59
CA PRO A 9 -6.53 6.04 12.29
C PRO A 9 -5.88 6.68 13.52
N VAL A 10 -4.83 7.48 13.29
CA VAL A 10 -4.17 8.25 14.34
C VAL A 10 -4.80 9.65 14.44
N PHE A 11 -5.55 9.88 15.52
CA PHE A 11 -6.17 11.17 15.82
C PHE A 11 -5.19 12.13 16.52
N VAL A 12 -5.15 13.38 16.08
CA VAL A 12 -4.33 14.45 16.67
C VAL A 12 -5.06 15.79 16.63
N ASN A 13 -4.76 16.67 17.59
CA ASN A 13 -5.17 18.08 17.53
C ASN A 13 -3.97 18.93 17.07
N ILE A 14 -4.07 19.57 15.91
CA ILE A 14 -3.04 20.43 15.33
C ILE A 14 -3.64 21.82 15.16
N LEU A 15 -3.03 22.84 15.80
CA LEU A 15 -3.47 24.24 15.72
C LEU A 15 -4.96 24.43 16.11
N GLY A 16 -5.45 23.65 17.08
CA GLY A 16 -6.84 23.69 17.50
C GLY A 16 -7.82 22.97 16.56
N GLN A 17 -7.32 22.30 15.52
CA GLN A 17 -8.13 21.46 14.64
C GLN A 17 -7.90 19.98 14.93
N ASP A 18 -9.00 19.29 15.11
CA ASP A 18 -9.04 17.84 15.23
C ASP A 18 -8.88 17.22 13.83
N VAL A 19 -7.77 16.51 13.63
CA VAL A 19 -7.41 15.91 12.34
C VAL A 19 -6.92 14.48 12.53
N TYR A 20 -6.96 13.71 11.45
CA TYR A 20 -6.36 12.37 11.40
C TYR A 20 -5.09 12.41 10.57
N LEU A 21 -4.03 11.78 11.06
CA LEU A 21 -2.82 11.58 10.28
C LEU A 21 -3.08 10.58 9.17
N ALA A 22 -2.48 10.81 8.01
CA ALA A 22 -2.68 9.96 6.85
C ALA A 22 -1.99 8.61 7.03
N ASP A 23 -2.74 7.55 6.74
CA ASP A 23 -2.28 6.16 6.61
C ASP A 23 -2.08 5.79 5.12
N SER A 24 -2.81 6.43 4.22
CA SER A 24 -2.71 6.33 2.76
C SER A 24 -3.06 7.64 2.06
N MET A 25 -2.49 7.86 0.87
CA MET A 25 -2.81 8.97 -0.02
C MET A 25 -3.55 8.52 -1.29
N GLN A 26 -4.03 7.26 -1.35
CA GLN A 26 -4.68 6.67 -2.53
C GLN A 26 -5.72 7.60 -3.18
N PHE A 27 -6.68 8.14 -2.42
CA PHE A 27 -7.71 9.02 -2.98
C PHE A 27 -7.17 10.39 -3.41
N VAL A 28 -6.19 10.92 -2.68
CA VAL A 28 -5.57 12.20 -3.03
C VAL A 28 -4.84 12.06 -4.37
N LEU A 29 -4.11 10.95 -4.56
CA LEU A 29 -3.44 10.61 -5.81
C LEU A 29 -4.44 10.41 -6.96
N GLU A 30 -5.53 9.68 -6.71
CA GLU A 30 -6.58 9.48 -7.70
C GLU A 30 -7.29 10.79 -8.08
N TYR A 31 -7.53 11.67 -7.09
CA TYR A 31 -8.08 13.01 -7.31
C TYR A 31 -7.15 13.85 -8.19
N PHE A 32 -5.84 13.83 -7.95
CA PHE A 32 -4.87 14.55 -8.79
C PHE A 32 -4.88 14.06 -10.24
N LEU A 33 -5.00 12.76 -10.49
CA LEU A 33 -5.13 12.24 -11.86
C LEU A 33 -6.41 12.68 -12.57
N ARG A 34 -7.51 12.84 -11.81
CA ARG A 34 -8.77 13.33 -12.37
C ARG A 34 -8.75 14.84 -12.59
N PHE A 35 -8.04 15.57 -11.74
CA PHE A 35 -7.96 17.02 -11.79
C PHE A 35 -7.05 17.53 -12.91
N GLN A 36 -5.89 16.88 -13.11
CA GLN A 36 -4.92 17.29 -14.11
C GLN A 36 -5.12 16.52 -15.42
N GLU A 37 -5.56 17.23 -16.46
CA GLU A 37 -5.62 16.65 -17.80
C GLU A 37 -4.23 16.20 -18.28
N ASN A 38 -4.19 15.08 -19.00
CA ASN A 38 -2.98 14.48 -19.57
C ASN A 38 -1.89 14.08 -18.57
N LEU A 39 -2.21 14.00 -17.27
CA LEU A 39 -1.31 13.41 -16.29
C LEU A 39 -1.31 11.88 -16.44
N LEU A 40 -0.13 11.31 -16.73
CA LEU A 40 0.04 9.86 -16.87
C LEU A 40 0.10 9.15 -15.53
N GLY A 41 0.47 9.86 -14.47
CA GLY A 41 0.74 9.28 -13.17
C GLY A 41 1.10 10.31 -12.12
N THR A 42 0.84 9.96 -10.87
CA THR A 42 1.26 10.71 -9.69
C THR A 42 1.80 9.73 -8.65
N TYR A 43 2.69 10.21 -7.80
CA TYR A 43 3.28 9.40 -6.74
C TYR A 43 3.50 10.25 -5.49
N TYR A 44 3.55 9.57 -4.35
CA TYR A 44 3.78 10.15 -3.05
C TYR A 44 4.82 9.31 -2.31
N ILE A 45 5.81 9.99 -1.72
CA ILE A 45 6.82 9.39 -0.84
C ILE A 45 6.80 10.20 0.44
N SER A 46 6.35 9.59 1.54
CA SER A 46 6.31 10.26 2.83
C SER A 46 6.06 9.28 3.96
N THR A 47 6.00 9.85 5.16
CA THR A 47 5.58 9.17 6.38
C THR A 47 4.06 9.01 6.40
N SER A 48 3.64 7.81 6.79
CA SER A 48 2.25 7.47 7.09
C SER A 48 2.15 6.82 8.46
N PHE A 49 0.94 6.82 9.02
CA PHE A 49 0.71 6.51 10.41
C PHE A 49 -0.45 5.51 10.56
N SER A 50 -0.23 4.45 11.33
CA SER A 50 -1.28 3.50 11.71
C SER A 50 -1.30 3.35 13.23
N ARG A 51 -2.50 3.27 13.80
CA ARG A 51 -2.74 3.06 15.23
C ARG A 51 -2.92 1.56 15.50
N GLU A 52 -1.90 0.78 15.21
CA GLU A 52 -1.87 -0.66 15.48
C GLU A 52 -0.87 -0.98 16.61
N ASP A 53 -0.95 -2.20 17.15
CA ASP A 53 0.03 -2.67 18.13
C ASP A 53 1.35 -2.97 17.41
N PRO A 54 2.47 -2.33 17.79
CA PRO A 54 3.73 -2.53 17.09
C PRO A 54 4.32 -3.90 17.38
N ASP A 55 4.95 -4.48 16.36
CA ASP A 55 5.71 -5.72 16.47
C ASP A 55 7.00 -5.66 15.63
N ALA A 56 7.64 -6.81 15.38
CA ALA A 56 8.89 -6.87 14.61
C ALA A 56 8.74 -6.41 13.14
N THR A 57 7.52 -6.32 12.63
CA THR A 57 7.16 -6.00 11.24
C THR A 57 6.20 -4.82 11.10
N HIS A 58 5.48 -4.44 12.16
CA HIS A 58 4.51 -3.35 12.16
C HIS A 58 4.99 -2.18 13.04
N LEU A 59 5.20 -1.03 12.40
CA LEU A 59 5.52 0.23 13.08
C LEU A 59 4.37 1.21 12.91
N ASN A 60 4.09 2.00 13.95
CA ASN A 60 3.00 2.98 13.93
C ASN A 60 3.30 4.22 13.07
N GLN A 61 4.57 4.37 12.66
CA GLN A 61 5.03 5.36 11.69
C GLN A 61 5.97 4.66 10.72
N PHE A 62 5.70 4.77 9.43
CA PHE A 62 6.50 4.13 8.39
C PHE A 62 6.60 5.01 7.15
N TYR A 63 7.62 4.76 6.34
CA TYR A 63 7.74 5.36 5.02
C TYR A 63 7.12 4.42 4.00
N HIS A 64 6.24 4.95 3.17
CA HIS A 64 5.74 4.22 2.02
C HIS A 64 5.83 5.05 0.74
N VAL A 65 5.79 4.34 -0.38
CA VAL A 65 5.69 4.94 -1.71
C VAL A 65 4.38 4.46 -2.31
N GLU A 66 3.49 5.38 -2.60
CA GLU A 66 2.24 5.10 -3.32
C GLU A 66 2.31 5.76 -4.69
N CYS A 67 1.79 5.07 -5.71
CA CYS A 67 1.65 5.64 -7.04
C CYS A 67 0.31 5.26 -7.64
N GLU A 68 -0.34 6.24 -8.26
CA GLU A 68 -1.52 6.05 -9.08
C GLU A 68 -1.16 6.44 -10.50
N LEU A 69 -1.35 5.56 -11.48
CA LEU A 69 -1.08 5.87 -12.89
C LEU A 69 -2.32 5.64 -13.75
N ARG A 70 -2.46 6.44 -14.80
CA ARG A 70 -3.59 6.41 -15.71
C ARG A 70 -3.41 5.26 -16.70
N GLY A 71 -4.34 4.29 -16.70
CA GLY A 71 -4.30 3.14 -17.61
C GLY A 71 -3.43 1.96 -17.13
N ILE A 72 -3.08 1.90 -15.83
CA ILE A 72 -2.21 0.87 -15.22
C ILE A 72 -2.67 -0.54 -15.50
N ILE A 73 -3.94 -0.87 -15.22
CA ILE A 73 -4.36 -2.27 -15.12
C ILE A 73 -4.15 -3.05 -16.44
N ILE A 74 -4.01 -2.35 -17.56
CA ILE A 74 -3.72 -2.95 -18.88
C ILE A 74 -2.23 -2.82 -19.28
N ASN A 75 -1.47 -1.83 -18.78
CA ASN A 75 -0.11 -1.51 -19.25
C ASN A 75 1.03 -1.56 -18.20
N THR A 76 0.79 -1.82 -16.91
CA THR A 76 1.84 -1.93 -15.86
C THR A 76 2.62 -3.23 -15.86
N ALA A 77 3.09 -3.64 -17.03
CA ALA A 77 4.37 -4.33 -17.12
C ALA A 77 5.56 -3.35 -16.92
N GLY A 78 5.33 -2.03 -16.96
CA GLY A 78 6.39 -0.99 -16.95
C GLY A 78 6.94 -0.53 -15.58
N THR A 79 6.09 -0.35 -14.55
CA THR A 79 6.54 -0.09 -13.15
C THR A 79 7.26 -1.28 -12.53
N LEU A 80 7.10 -2.45 -13.16
CA LEU A 80 7.92 -3.61 -12.92
C LEU A 80 9.41 -3.25 -13.05
N THR A 81 9.85 -2.27 -13.83
CA THR A 81 11.28 -1.97 -14.00
C THR A 81 11.94 -1.54 -12.69
N HIS A 82 11.32 -0.65 -11.91
CA HIS A 82 11.90 -0.14 -10.67
C HIS A 82 11.87 -1.18 -9.54
N VAL A 83 10.77 -1.95 -9.48
CA VAL A 83 10.63 -3.09 -8.57
C VAL A 83 11.52 -4.25 -9.01
N THR A 84 11.70 -4.50 -10.31
CA THR A 84 12.61 -5.51 -10.87
C THR A 84 14.05 -5.09 -10.65
N ASP A 85 14.38 -3.81 -10.72
CA ASP A 85 15.72 -3.33 -10.41
C ASP A 85 16.02 -3.50 -8.92
N MET A 86 15.06 -3.18 -8.05
CA MET A 86 15.12 -3.48 -6.61
C MET A 86 15.23 -4.99 -6.32
N LEU A 87 14.40 -5.83 -6.96
CA LEU A 87 14.44 -7.29 -6.85
C LEU A 87 15.72 -7.88 -7.47
N SER A 88 16.28 -7.26 -8.51
CA SER A 88 17.54 -7.66 -9.12
C SER A 88 18.73 -7.42 -8.18
N LYS A 89 18.63 -6.36 -7.36
CA LYS A 89 19.56 -6.04 -6.27
C LYS A 89 19.37 -6.94 -5.05
N LEU A 90 18.18 -7.53 -4.86
CA LEU A 90 17.83 -8.45 -3.76
C LEU A 90 18.10 -9.94 -4.04
N SER A 91 19.07 -10.25 -4.92
CA SER A 91 19.52 -11.60 -5.30
C SER A 91 18.61 -12.32 -6.32
N GLY A 92 18.96 -12.20 -7.60
CA GLY A 92 18.78 -13.31 -8.54
C GLY A 92 17.98 -13.09 -9.82
N LYS A 93 17.47 -11.88 -10.13
CA LYS A 93 16.75 -11.56 -11.39
C LYS A 93 15.62 -12.53 -11.78
N LYS A 94 15.17 -13.41 -10.88
CA LYS A 94 14.03 -14.29 -11.08
C LYS A 94 12.78 -13.48 -10.70
N PRO A 95 11.80 -13.34 -11.60
CA PRO A 95 10.53 -12.73 -11.23
C PRO A 95 9.92 -13.50 -10.06
N LEU A 96 9.30 -12.79 -9.12
CA LEU A 96 8.57 -13.44 -8.04
C LEU A 96 7.46 -14.33 -8.62
N PRO A 97 7.27 -15.55 -8.08
CA PRO A 97 6.20 -16.42 -8.54
C PRO A 97 4.84 -15.71 -8.36
N ARG A 98 4.06 -15.64 -9.43
CA ARG A 98 2.67 -15.15 -9.36
C ARG A 98 1.78 -16.32 -8.98
N VAL A 99 1.11 -16.22 -7.85
CA VAL A 99 0.15 -17.21 -7.36
C VAL A 99 -1.23 -16.57 -7.26
N THR A 100 -2.27 -17.29 -7.69
CA THR A 100 -3.65 -16.87 -7.42
C THR A 100 -4.00 -17.14 -5.96
N LEU A 101 -5.05 -16.49 -5.44
CA LEU A 101 -5.54 -16.77 -4.08
C LEU A 101 -5.83 -18.27 -3.87
N ALA A 102 -6.47 -18.92 -4.84
CA ALA A 102 -6.76 -20.35 -4.81
C ALA A 102 -5.50 -21.23 -4.77
N GLN A 103 -4.40 -20.79 -5.39
CA GLN A 103 -3.10 -21.47 -5.33
C GLN A 103 -2.36 -21.18 -4.02
N ALA A 104 -2.53 -19.99 -3.44
CA ALA A 104 -1.85 -19.57 -2.21
C ALA A 104 -2.41 -20.27 -0.96
N ILE A 105 -3.74 -20.45 -0.89
CA ILE A 105 -4.43 -21.10 0.24
C ILE A 105 -3.82 -22.46 0.63
N PRO A 106 -3.60 -23.42 -0.30
CA PRO A 106 -3.00 -24.71 0.06
C PRO A 106 -1.49 -24.63 0.33
N MET A 107 -0.79 -23.56 -0.10
CA MET A 107 0.66 -23.38 0.12
C MET A 107 0.98 -22.81 1.51
N MET A 108 0.01 -22.14 2.14
CA MET A 108 0.10 -21.58 3.48
C MET A 108 -1.09 -22.06 4.32
N PRO A 109 -1.09 -23.31 4.80
CA PRO A 109 -2.08 -23.73 5.77
C PRO A 109 -1.91 -22.86 7.03
N SER A 110 -2.86 -21.95 7.25
CA SER A 110 -2.86 -21.03 8.38
C SER A 110 -2.74 -21.83 9.68
N ALA A 111 -1.74 -21.54 10.50
CA ALA A 111 -1.54 -22.21 11.78
C ALA A 111 -2.49 -21.72 12.90
N GLU A 112 -3.47 -20.84 12.61
CA GLU A 112 -4.30 -20.20 13.63
C GLU A 112 -5.81 -20.28 13.28
N PRO A 113 -6.65 -20.88 14.14
CA PRO A 113 -8.09 -21.08 13.91
C PRO A 113 -8.95 -19.95 14.50
N HIS A 114 -8.68 -18.68 14.17
CA HIS A 114 -9.44 -17.55 14.76
C HIS A 114 -10.53 -16.93 13.88
N PHE A 115 -10.74 -17.40 12.64
CA PHE A 115 -11.79 -16.90 11.75
C PHE A 115 -12.90 -17.94 11.46
N ALA A 116 -13.33 -18.67 12.49
CA ALA A 116 -14.56 -19.44 12.46
C ALA A 116 -15.53 -18.92 13.53
N GLY A 117 -16.16 -17.78 13.26
CA GLY A 117 -17.28 -17.30 14.09
C GLY A 117 -17.38 -15.78 14.21
N CYS A 118 -17.96 -15.14 13.19
CA CYS A 118 -18.95 -14.06 13.31
C CYS A 118 -19.69 -13.94 11.97
#